data_AF-A0A412PAT3-F1
#
_entry.id   AF-A0A412PAT3-F1
#
_cell.length_a   1.000
_cell.length_b   1.000
_cell.length_c   1.000
_cell.angle_alpha   90.00
_cell.angle_beta   90.00
_cell.angle_gamma   90.00
#
_symmetry.space_group_name_H-M   'P 1'
#
loop_
_entity.id
_entity.type
_entity.pdbx_description
1 polymer ?
#
loop_
_entity_poly.entity_id
_entity_poly.type
_entity_poly.pdbx_seq_one_letter_code
_entity_poly.pdbx_strand_id
1 'polypeptide(L)'
;MKPYVISACSPADLNKKYFEERNIPYLCFEYELADTTYTDDLFESVSASDFYQAMVDGAMTRTSQMNQIGYEEFFESILQEGNDLLHFTLSSGISGTYNSARMAAEVMREKYPKRKIYVVDSKNASSGFGLLVERAKELQESGMDIDTLHEWIEAHKLECHAWFFSGDLTFFIRGGRISKTAGTIGSMLRICPLMQVDSDGKLVVRQKVHGKRKVIRAMVEKMEEYAENGYDYNWKIFISHSNCLEDADAVKALVEEKFPNTKGKITIFNIGPVIGAHTGPGTVTLFFWGKNRAEIEKNA
;
A
#
# COMPACT_ATOMS: atom_id res chain seq x y z
N MET A 1 -13.48 9.95 -25.62
CA MET A 1 -12.41 10.23 -24.64
C MET A 1 -11.09 9.79 -25.21
N LYS A 2 -9.99 10.48 -24.92
CA LYS A 2 -8.65 9.94 -25.23
C LYS A 2 -8.43 8.70 -24.33
N PRO A 3 -7.87 7.59 -24.85
CA PRO A 3 -7.54 6.46 -24.01
C PRO A 3 -6.45 6.90 -23.02
N TYR A 4 -6.64 6.58 -21.75
CA TYR A 4 -5.62 6.76 -20.72
C TYR A 4 -5.44 5.48 -19.93
N VAL A 5 -4.23 5.28 -19.44
CA VAL A 5 -3.83 4.10 -18.67
C VAL A 5 -3.68 4.52 -17.22
N ILE A 6 -4.21 3.69 -16.32
CA ILE A 6 -3.89 3.76 -14.90
C ILE A 6 -2.88 2.66 -14.63
N SER A 7 -1.74 3.03 -14.07
CA SER A 7 -0.66 2.11 -13.71
C SER A 7 -0.23 2.28 -12.26
N ALA A 8 0.51 1.32 -11.74
CA ALA A 8 1.07 1.36 -10.39
C ALA A 8 2.48 0.77 -10.35
N CYS A 9 3.00 0.54 -9.16
CA CYS A 9 4.23 -0.22 -8.94
C CYS A 9 3.98 -1.42 -8.02
N SER A 10 4.86 -2.43 -8.08
CA SER A 10 4.72 -3.69 -7.34
C SER A 10 4.48 -3.56 -5.82
N PRO A 11 4.96 -2.52 -5.10
CA PRO A 11 4.64 -2.35 -3.69
C PRO A 11 3.15 -2.09 -3.38
N ALA A 12 2.28 -2.06 -4.39
CA ALA A 12 0.83 -2.05 -4.21
C ALA A 12 0.30 -3.37 -3.64
N ASP A 13 1.11 -4.42 -3.67
CA ASP A 13 0.83 -5.72 -3.07
C ASP A 13 -0.53 -6.29 -3.50
N LEU A 14 -0.93 -6.02 -4.73
CA LEU A 14 -2.01 -6.77 -5.38
C LEU A 14 -1.35 -7.96 -6.08
N ASN A 15 -2.04 -9.09 -6.14
CA ASN A 15 -1.49 -10.24 -6.87
C ASN A 15 -1.52 -10.01 -8.39
N LYS A 16 -0.68 -10.72 -9.13
CA LYS A 16 -0.58 -10.63 -10.59
C LYS A 16 -1.94 -10.76 -11.29
N LYS A 17 -2.73 -11.73 -10.85
CA LYS A 17 -4.10 -11.94 -11.36
C LYS A 17 -4.94 -10.66 -11.27
N TYR A 18 -4.86 -9.91 -10.16
CA TYR A 18 -5.60 -8.67 -9.97
C TYR A 18 -5.18 -7.60 -10.97
N PHE A 19 -3.87 -7.42 -11.18
CA PHE A 19 -3.34 -6.47 -12.15
C PHE A 19 -3.77 -6.83 -13.59
N GLU A 20 -3.70 -8.10 -13.95
CA GLU A 20 -4.07 -8.62 -15.26
C GLU A 20 -5.58 -8.48 -15.53
N GLU A 21 -6.44 -8.92 -14.61
CA GLU A 21 -7.90 -8.83 -14.76
C GLU A 21 -8.39 -7.38 -14.89
N ARG A 22 -7.69 -6.43 -14.27
CA ARG A 22 -8.01 -5.00 -14.31
C ARG A 22 -7.26 -4.22 -15.40
N ASN A 23 -6.42 -4.88 -16.20
CA ASN A 23 -5.54 -4.22 -17.18
C ASN A 23 -4.79 -3.02 -16.57
N ILE A 24 -4.14 -3.24 -15.43
CA ILE A 24 -3.30 -2.27 -14.75
C ILE A 24 -1.83 -2.67 -15.00
N PRO A 25 -1.12 -1.98 -15.91
CA PRO A 25 0.32 -2.15 -16.03
C PRO A 25 1.00 -1.76 -14.72
N TYR A 26 2.06 -2.46 -14.35
CA TYR A 26 2.82 -2.18 -13.14
C TYR A 26 4.32 -2.25 -13.36
N LEU A 27 5.05 -1.39 -12.64
CA LEU A 27 6.50 -1.41 -12.59
C LEU A 27 6.97 -2.27 -11.42
N CYS A 28 7.77 -3.29 -11.70
CA CYS A 28 8.37 -4.13 -10.66
C CYS A 28 9.57 -3.44 -10.01
N PHE A 29 9.64 -3.47 -8.69
CA PHE A 29 10.79 -3.03 -7.92
C PHE A 29 11.83 -4.16 -7.81
N GLU A 30 12.99 -3.83 -7.26
CA GLU A 30 14.00 -4.81 -6.87
C GLU A 30 14.14 -4.88 -5.35
N TYR A 31 14.47 -6.07 -4.86
CA TYR A 31 14.85 -6.30 -3.48
C TYR A 31 16.06 -7.23 -3.40
N GLU A 32 16.84 -7.08 -2.34
CA GLU A 32 17.93 -7.99 -2.01
C GLU A 32 17.48 -8.91 -0.88
N LEU A 33 17.70 -10.21 -1.07
CA LEU A 33 17.54 -11.23 -0.03
C LEU A 33 18.87 -11.98 0.10
N ALA A 34 19.47 -11.88 1.29
CA ALA A 34 20.88 -12.20 1.51
C ALA A 34 21.78 -11.38 0.57
N ASP A 35 22.49 -12.03 -0.36
CA ASP A 35 23.43 -11.39 -1.30
C ASP A 35 22.92 -11.46 -2.75
N THR A 36 21.64 -11.78 -2.96
CA THR A 36 21.03 -11.93 -4.28
C THR A 36 19.94 -10.87 -4.48
N THR A 37 19.99 -10.19 -5.63
CA THR A 37 18.94 -9.28 -6.08
C THR A 37 17.84 -10.04 -6.82
N TYR A 38 16.60 -9.74 -6.48
CA TYR A 38 15.39 -10.31 -7.06
C TYR A 38 14.47 -9.19 -7.52
N THR A 39 13.66 -9.50 -8.53
CA THR A 39 12.53 -8.66 -8.94
C THR A 39 11.33 -8.93 -8.03
N ASP A 40 10.68 -7.87 -7.58
CA ASP A 40 9.35 -7.94 -6.97
C ASP A 40 8.30 -8.18 -8.05
N ASP A 41 8.22 -9.42 -8.50
CA ASP A 41 7.28 -9.92 -9.50
C ASP A 41 5.99 -10.47 -8.87
N LEU A 42 5.62 -9.93 -7.70
CA LEU A 42 4.41 -10.29 -6.96
C LEU A 42 4.41 -11.75 -6.47
N PHE A 43 5.59 -12.23 -6.07
CA PHE A 43 5.89 -13.59 -5.59
C PHE A 43 5.76 -14.70 -6.64
N GLU A 44 5.94 -14.40 -7.93
CA GLU A 44 5.92 -15.39 -9.00
C GLU A 44 7.24 -16.19 -9.05
N SER A 45 8.39 -15.54 -8.78
CA SER A 45 9.71 -16.20 -8.78
C SER A 45 10.11 -16.76 -7.42
N VAL A 46 9.84 -16.03 -6.34
CA VAL A 46 10.13 -16.43 -4.96
C VAL A 46 8.82 -16.42 -4.21
N SER A 47 8.42 -17.53 -3.59
CA SER A 47 7.14 -17.57 -2.88
C SER A 47 7.17 -16.69 -1.62
N ALA A 48 6.00 -16.19 -1.20
CA ALA A 48 5.91 -15.43 0.05
C ALA A 48 6.43 -16.24 1.25
N SER A 49 6.14 -17.55 1.29
CA SER A 49 6.62 -18.44 2.35
C SER A 49 8.15 -18.50 2.39
N ASP A 50 8.81 -18.68 1.24
CA ASP A 50 10.27 -18.80 1.18
C ASP A 50 10.95 -17.48 1.54
N PHE A 51 10.43 -16.35 1.03
CA PHE A 51 10.93 -15.02 1.35
C PHE A 51 10.89 -14.74 2.86
N TYR A 52 9.72 -14.95 3.49
CA TYR A 52 9.57 -14.71 4.92
C TYR A 52 10.32 -15.73 5.78
N GLN A 53 10.41 -16.99 5.35
CA GLN A 53 11.20 -18.01 6.05
C GLN A 53 12.69 -17.64 6.04
N ALA A 54 13.24 -17.20 4.90
CA ALA A 54 14.61 -16.74 4.82
C ALA A 54 14.90 -15.59 5.80
N MET A 55 13.96 -14.63 5.95
CA MET A 55 14.09 -13.55 6.94
C MET A 55 14.09 -14.08 8.39
N VAL A 56 13.25 -15.06 8.70
CA VAL A 56 13.21 -15.73 10.02
C VAL A 56 14.53 -16.46 10.29
N ASP A 57 15.11 -17.07 9.27
CA ASP A 57 16.41 -17.76 9.33
C ASP A 57 17.60 -16.79 9.41
N GLY A 58 17.34 -15.48 9.40
CA GLY A 58 18.34 -14.43 9.61
C GLY A 58 18.90 -13.80 8.34
N ALA A 59 18.33 -14.10 7.16
CA ALA A 59 18.72 -13.44 5.93
C ALA A 59 18.51 -11.92 6.05
N MET A 60 19.52 -11.16 5.63
CA MET A 60 19.41 -9.72 5.53
C MET A 60 18.55 -9.36 4.31
N THR A 61 17.69 -8.36 4.46
CA THR A 61 16.88 -7.83 3.38
C THR A 61 17.18 -6.35 3.16
N ARG A 62 17.22 -5.94 1.89
CA ARG A 62 17.32 -4.54 1.48
C ARG A 62 16.40 -4.26 0.31
N THR A 63 16.06 -3.00 0.11
CA THR A 63 15.23 -2.57 -1.01
C THR A 63 15.83 -1.32 -1.62
N SER A 64 15.77 -1.24 -2.94
CA SER A 64 16.01 -0.01 -3.69
C SER A 64 14.67 0.60 -4.09
N GLN A 65 14.60 1.92 -4.08
CA GLN A 65 13.50 2.60 -4.77
C GLN A 65 13.72 2.49 -6.27
N MET A 66 12.64 2.52 -7.06
CA MET A 66 12.78 2.72 -8.50
C MET A 66 13.42 4.06 -8.80
N ASN A 67 14.45 4.02 -9.64
CA ASN A 67 15.15 5.21 -10.11
C ASN A 67 14.38 5.91 -11.22
N GLN A 68 14.83 7.10 -11.61
CA GLN A 68 14.18 7.90 -12.65
C GLN A 68 14.17 7.17 -14.01
N ILE A 69 15.29 6.57 -14.43
CA ILE A 69 15.42 5.91 -15.74
C ILE A 69 14.42 4.77 -15.90
N GLY A 70 14.26 3.92 -14.88
CA GLY A 70 13.28 2.83 -14.91
C GLY A 70 11.85 3.33 -15.01
N TYR A 71 11.54 4.49 -14.42
CA TYR A 71 10.24 5.14 -14.62
C TYR A 71 10.09 5.75 -16.01
N GLU A 72 11.14 6.34 -16.58
CA GLU A 72 11.11 6.87 -17.94
C GLU A 72 10.82 5.75 -18.96
N GLU A 73 11.52 4.62 -18.86
CA GLU A 73 11.31 3.45 -19.72
C GLU A 73 9.89 2.91 -19.59
N PHE A 74 9.39 2.77 -18.36
CA PHE A 74 8.03 2.31 -18.10
C PHE A 74 6.97 3.27 -18.62
N PHE A 75 7.11 4.58 -18.38
CA PHE A 75 6.17 5.58 -18.87
C PHE A 75 6.20 5.69 -20.38
N GLU A 76 7.39 5.68 -20.99
CA GLU A 76 7.56 5.69 -22.44
C GLU A 76 6.85 4.51 -23.10
N SER A 77 6.94 3.31 -22.50
CA SER A 77 6.27 2.11 -23.01
C SER A 77 4.76 2.30 -23.20
N ILE A 78 4.14 3.12 -22.35
CA ILE A 78 2.70 3.42 -22.38
C ILE A 78 2.41 4.61 -23.31
N LEU A 79 3.21 5.67 -23.23
CA LEU A 79 2.99 6.94 -23.93
C LEU A 79 3.20 6.81 -25.44
N GLN A 80 4.17 5.98 -25.87
CA GLN A 80 4.46 5.75 -27.28
C GLN A 80 3.29 5.09 -28.03
N GLU A 81 2.42 4.37 -27.31
CA GLU A 81 1.18 3.79 -27.86
C GLU A 81 0.06 4.84 -28.03
N GLY A 82 0.32 6.10 -27.66
CA GLY A 82 -0.62 7.21 -27.79
C GLY A 82 -1.56 7.39 -26.60
N ASN A 83 -1.35 6.67 -25.50
CA ASN A 83 -2.13 6.77 -24.28
C ASN A 83 -1.69 7.96 -23.41
N ASP A 84 -2.64 8.55 -22.66
CA ASP A 84 -2.30 9.39 -21.51
C ASP A 84 -2.08 8.48 -20.26
N LEU A 85 -1.43 8.98 -19.21
CA LEU A 85 -0.98 8.17 -18.06
C LEU A 85 -1.35 8.79 -16.71
N LEU A 86 -1.97 7.98 -15.84
CA LEU A 86 -2.14 8.26 -14.40
C LEU A 86 -1.44 7.16 -13.60
N HIS A 87 -0.30 7.47 -12.99
CA HIS A 87 0.55 6.51 -12.29
C HIS A 87 0.50 6.68 -10.77
N PHE A 88 0.29 5.58 -10.05
CA PHE A 88 0.24 5.56 -8.58
C PHE A 88 1.54 5.02 -7.99
N THR A 89 2.03 5.70 -6.95
CA THR A 89 3.29 5.36 -6.29
C THR A 89 3.08 5.02 -4.82
N LEU A 90 4.02 4.23 -4.26
CA LEU A 90 4.19 4.08 -2.82
C LEU A 90 4.37 5.47 -2.16
N SER A 91 3.81 5.65 -0.96
CA SER A 91 3.88 6.91 -0.22
C SER A 91 5.28 7.53 -0.17
N SER A 92 5.34 8.83 -0.48
CA SER A 92 6.56 9.64 -0.32
C SER A 92 7.04 9.73 1.13
N GLY A 93 6.17 9.45 2.12
CA GLY A 93 6.52 9.43 3.54
C GLY A 93 7.45 8.28 3.95
N ILE A 94 7.60 7.25 3.10
CA ILE A 94 8.40 6.04 3.40
C ILE A 94 9.36 5.64 2.27
N SER A 95 9.23 6.23 1.09
CA SER A 95 10.09 5.95 -0.08
C SER A 95 10.29 7.20 -0.94
N GLY A 96 11.47 7.37 -1.53
CA GLY A 96 11.74 8.45 -2.48
C GLY A 96 11.20 8.18 -3.91
N THR A 97 10.51 7.06 -4.11
CA THR A 97 10.07 6.61 -5.44
C THR A 97 9.09 7.57 -6.13
N TYR A 98 8.23 8.25 -5.36
CA TYR A 98 7.36 9.30 -5.89
C TYR A 98 8.16 10.42 -6.57
N ASN A 99 9.29 10.83 -5.97
CA ASN A 99 10.13 11.87 -6.56
C ASN A 99 10.78 11.39 -7.87
N SER A 100 11.26 10.14 -7.91
CA SER A 100 11.79 9.53 -9.13
C SER A 100 10.74 9.47 -10.26
N ALA A 101 9.52 9.06 -9.94
CA ALA A 101 8.40 9.07 -10.89
C ALA A 101 8.05 10.49 -11.37
N ARG A 102 8.06 11.49 -10.47
CA ARG A 102 7.80 12.90 -10.83
C ARG A 102 8.84 13.43 -11.82
N MET A 103 10.12 13.19 -11.57
CA MET A 103 11.21 13.62 -12.47
C MET A 103 11.09 12.93 -13.83
N ALA A 104 10.81 11.63 -13.86
CA ALA A 104 10.57 10.90 -15.11
C ALA A 104 9.37 11.48 -15.89
N ALA A 105 8.27 11.84 -15.20
CA ALA A 105 7.12 12.47 -15.82
C ALA A 105 7.43 13.85 -16.42
N GLU A 106 8.38 14.61 -15.87
CA GLU A 106 8.85 15.88 -16.44
C GLU A 106 9.55 15.65 -17.78
N VAL A 107 10.53 14.72 -17.81
CA VAL A 107 11.24 14.33 -19.03
C VAL A 107 10.26 13.80 -20.09
N MET A 108 9.33 12.94 -19.69
CA MET A 108 8.34 12.36 -20.61
C MET A 108 7.34 13.40 -21.14
N ARG A 109 6.99 14.44 -20.38
CA ARG A 109 6.15 15.55 -20.88
C ARG A 109 6.86 16.34 -21.98
N GLU A 110 8.17 16.54 -21.88
CA GLU A 110 8.96 17.19 -22.93
C GLU A 110 9.02 16.33 -24.20
N LYS A 111 9.24 15.00 -24.03
CA LYS A 111 9.32 14.04 -25.14
C LYS A 111 7.97 13.79 -25.82
N TYR A 112 6.87 13.79 -25.06
CA TYR A 112 5.51 13.53 -25.52
C TYR A 112 4.54 14.69 -25.22
N PRO A 113 4.71 15.88 -25.82
CA PRO A 113 3.99 17.10 -25.44
C PRO A 113 2.48 17.09 -25.71
N LYS A 114 1.98 16.08 -26.43
CA LYS A 114 0.54 15.88 -26.70
C LYS A 114 -0.13 14.92 -25.72
N ARG A 115 0.65 14.27 -24.85
CA ARG A 115 0.17 13.32 -23.85
C ARG A 115 0.06 13.98 -22.48
N LYS A 116 -0.86 13.47 -21.66
CA LYS A 116 -0.96 13.84 -20.25
C LYS A 116 -0.31 12.80 -19.36
N ILE A 117 0.37 13.25 -18.32
CA ILE A 117 1.05 12.39 -17.35
C ILE A 117 0.81 12.95 -15.95
N TYR A 118 0.14 12.18 -15.10
CA TYR A 118 -0.07 12.47 -13.70
C TYR A 118 0.60 11.40 -12.85
N VAL A 119 1.28 11.83 -11.79
CA VAL A 119 1.92 10.94 -10.81
C VAL A 119 1.29 11.23 -9.46
N VAL A 120 0.64 10.21 -8.88
CA VAL A 120 -0.04 10.28 -7.60
C VAL A 120 0.88 9.74 -6.52
N ASP A 121 1.19 10.59 -5.55
CA ASP A 121 1.68 10.15 -4.23
C ASP A 121 0.48 9.61 -3.46
N SER A 122 0.41 8.29 -3.30
CA SER A 122 -0.76 7.65 -2.68
C SER A 122 -0.96 8.03 -1.22
N LYS A 123 0.09 8.50 -0.53
CA LYS A 123 0.09 8.63 0.94
C LYS A 123 -0.35 7.35 1.65
N ASN A 124 -0.13 6.20 1.02
CA ASN A 124 -0.44 4.88 1.56
C ASN A 124 0.63 3.86 1.16
N ALA A 125 0.51 2.62 1.65
CA ALA A 125 1.46 1.53 1.42
C ALA A 125 0.71 0.22 1.18
N SER A 126 1.38 -0.74 0.51
CA SER A 126 0.81 -2.06 0.24
C SER A 126 -0.56 -1.95 -0.45
N SER A 127 -1.46 -2.89 -0.19
CA SER A 127 -2.80 -2.93 -0.78
C SER A 127 -3.69 -1.74 -0.39
N GLY A 128 -3.25 -0.85 0.51
CA GLY A 128 -3.91 0.42 0.78
C GLY A 128 -3.87 1.37 -0.41
N PHE A 129 -2.72 1.53 -1.06
CA PHE A 129 -2.74 2.26 -2.34
C PHE A 129 -3.21 1.40 -3.50
N GLY A 130 -3.13 0.06 -3.41
CA GLY A 130 -3.85 -0.83 -4.32
C GLY A 130 -5.37 -0.59 -4.30
N LEU A 131 -5.97 -0.34 -3.14
CA LEU A 131 -7.39 0.00 -2.98
C LEU A 131 -7.72 1.37 -3.63
N LEU A 132 -6.78 2.32 -3.56
CA LEU A 132 -6.89 3.60 -4.27
C LEU A 132 -6.83 3.42 -5.79
N VAL A 133 -5.93 2.58 -6.30
CA VAL A 133 -5.83 2.22 -7.72
C VAL A 133 -7.10 1.53 -8.21
N GLU A 134 -7.64 0.59 -7.43
CA GLU A 134 -8.90 -0.09 -7.74
C GLU A 134 -10.05 0.92 -7.85
N ARG A 135 -10.13 1.88 -6.93
CA ARG A 135 -11.15 2.94 -7.01
C ARG A 135 -10.96 3.81 -8.26
N ALA A 136 -9.73 4.15 -8.59
CA ALA A 136 -9.42 4.90 -9.81
C ALA A 136 -9.87 4.14 -11.07
N LYS A 137 -9.69 2.80 -11.09
CA LYS A 137 -10.19 1.95 -12.18
C LYS A 137 -11.71 1.94 -12.27
N GLU A 138 -12.43 1.81 -11.16
CA GLU A 138 -13.90 1.87 -11.18
C GLU A 138 -14.41 3.21 -11.74
N LEU A 139 -13.77 4.32 -11.38
CA LEU A 139 -14.13 5.65 -11.88
C LEU A 139 -13.78 5.82 -13.37
N GLN A 140 -12.63 5.32 -13.81
CA GLN A 140 -12.26 5.25 -15.23
C GLN A 140 -13.29 4.45 -16.03
N GLU A 141 -13.67 3.26 -15.55
CA GLU A 141 -14.66 2.37 -16.19
C GLU A 141 -16.05 3.03 -16.27
N SER A 142 -16.37 3.94 -15.34
CA SER A 142 -17.59 4.76 -15.38
C SER A 142 -17.54 5.94 -16.38
N GLY A 143 -16.41 6.14 -17.06
CA GLY A 143 -16.22 7.20 -18.05
C GLY A 143 -15.64 8.51 -17.51
N MET A 144 -15.06 8.52 -16.31
CA MET A 144 -14.37 9.70 -15.79
C MET A 144 -13.10 9.97 -16.63
N ASP A 145 -12.91 11.21 -17.08
CA ASP A 145 -11.69 11.60 -17.81
C ASP A 145 -10.50 11.76 -16.85
N ILE A 146 -9.29 11.75 -17.41
CA ILE A 146 -8.05 11.71 -16.62
C ILE A 146 -7.84 12.94 -15.72
N ASP A 147 -8.25 14.14 -16.14
CA ASP A 147 -8.03 15.36 -15.33
C ASP A 147 -8.95 15.34 -14.12
N THR A 148 -10.24 15.10 -14.37
CA THR A 148 -11.25 14.97 -13.31
C THR A 148 -10.90 13.82 -12.36
N LEU A 149 -10.41 12.69 -12.88
CA LEU A 149 -9.98 11.58 -12.04
C LEU A 149 -8.77 11.93 -11.18
N HIS A 150 -7.76 12.59 -11.74
CA HIS A 150 -6.59 13.02 -10.97
C HIS A 150 -6.99 13.96 -9.83
N GLU A 151 -7.83 14.97 -10.11
CA GLU A 151 -8.34 15.89 -9.10
C GLU A 151 -9.15 15.17 -8.01
N TRP A 152 -10.01 14.23 -8.41
CA TRP A 152 -10.78 13.42 -7.46
C TRP A 152 -9.84 12.60 -6.56
N ILE A 153 -8.85 11.93 -7.14
CA ILE A 153 -7.89 11.13 -6.37
C ILE A 153 -7.10 11.99 -5.39
N GLU A 154 -6.63 13.17 -5.81
CA GLU A 154 -5.90 14.07 -4.92
C GLU A 154 -6.75 14.56 -3.74
N ALA A 155 -8.05 14.78 -3.96
CA ALA A 155 -8.98 15.17 -2.90
C ALA A 155 -9.31 14.03 -1.92
N HIS A 156 -9.41 12.78 -2.39
CA HIS A 156 -9.95 11.66 -1.62
C HIS A 156 -8.87 10.66 -1.15
N LYS A 157 -7.61 10.73 -1.61
CA LYS A 157 -6.59 9.73 -1.24
C LYS A 157 -6.36 9.57 0.26
N LEU A 158 -6.58 10.63 1.04
CA LEU A 158 -6.44 10.61 2.51
C LEU A 158 -7.66 9.99 3.23
N GLU A 159 -8.69 9.60 2.49
CA GLU A 159 -9.84 8.83 3.00
C GLU A 159 -9.59 7.32 2.91
N CYS A 160 -8.54 6.88 2.21
CA CYS A 160 -8.15 5.48 2.18
C CYS A 160 -7.26 5.16 3.39
N HIS A 161 -7.83 4.56 4.42
CA HIS A 161 -7.17 4.21 5.68
C HIS A 161 -6.25 3.00 5.56
N ALA A 162 -5.23 2.95 6.42
CA ALA A 162 -4.36 1.81 6.61
C ALA A 162 -4.02 1.69 8.10
N TRP A 163 -4.65 0.72 8.76
CA TRP A 163 -4.41 0.41 10.17
C TRP A 163 -3.76 -0.95 10.26
N PHE A 164 -2.68 -1.07 11.04
CA PHE A 164 -1.91 -2.30 11.08
C PHE A 164 -1.32 -2.57 12.46
N PHE A 165 -0.99 -3.83 12.68
CA PHE A 165 -0.17 -4.26 13.81
C PHE A 165 0.92 -5.19 13.32
N SER A 166 2.01 -5.27 14.09
CA SER A 166 3.05 -6.28 13.88
C SER A 166 3.44 -6.91 15.21
N GLY A 167 3.80 -8.19 15.17
CA GLY A 167 4.39 -8.90 16.29
C GLY A 167 5.82 -8.48 16.60
N ASP A 168 6.52 -7.86 15.64
CA ASP A 168 7.93 -7.49 15.76
C ASP A 168 8.22 -6.15 15.07
N LEU A 169 8.61 -5.15 15.87
CA LEU A 169 8.99 -3.82 15.37
C LEU A 169 10.47 -3.71 14.99
N THR A 170 11.29 -4.72 15.26
CA THR A 170 12.73 -4.67 14.98
C THR A 170 13.01 -4.43 13.50
N PHE A 171 12.24 -5.06 12.60
CA PHE A 171 12.34 -4.85 11.15
C PHE A 171 12.05 -3.41 10.76
N PHE A 172 11.00 -2.79 11.31
CA PHE A 172 10.62 -1.41 10.99
C PHE A 172 11.68 -0.41 11.43
N ILE A 173 12.24 -0.63 12.62
CA ILE A 173 13.31 0.21 13.20
C ILE A 173 14.60 0.04 12.41
N ARG A 174 14.96 -1.20 12.04
CA ARG A 174 16.15 -1.51 11.22
C ARG A 174 16.04 -0.89 9.83
N GLY A 175 14.85 -0.96 9.23
CA GLY A 175 14.54 -0.35 7.93
C GLY A 175 14.40 1.17 7.97
N GLY A 176 14.32 1.78 9.16
CA GLY A 176 14.24 3.24 9.33
C GLY A 176 12.87 3.85 9.02
N ARG A 177 11.81 3.04 8.87
CA ARG A 177 10.44 3.51 8.53
C ARG A 177 9.60 3.84 9.76
N ILE A 178 10.05 3.42 10.95
CA ILE A 178 9.53 3.88 12.25
C ILE A 178 10.68 4.49 13.03
N SER A 179 10.44 5.65 13.66
CA SER A 179 11.44 6.35 14.48
C SER A 179 11.98 5.46 15.60
N LYS A 180 13.29 5.51 15.84
CA LYS A 180 13.95 4.86 16.99
C LYS A 180 13.42 5.33 18.34
N THR A 181 12.87 6.55 18.42
CA THR A 181 12.26 7.08 19.65
C THR A 181 10.87 6.50 19.95
N ALA A 182 10.22 5.87 18.97
CA ALA A 182 8.92 5.22 19.17
C ALA A 182 9.03 3.92 20.00
N GLY A 183 10.24 3.44 20.32
CA GLY A 183 10.44 2.24 21.12
C GLY A 183 11.81 2.10 21.77
N THR A 184 11.85 2.04 23.09
CA THR A 184 12.93 1.36 23.81
C THR A 184 12.88 -0.13 23.45
N ILE A 185 13.83 -0.57 22.62
CA ILE A 185 13.97 -1.92 22.04
C ILE A 185 13.73 -3.06 23.06
N GLY A 186 14.11 -2.86 24.33
CA GLY A 186 13.92 -3.86 25.41
C GLY A 186 12.51 -3.98 26.00
N SER A 187 11.64 -2.97 25.83
CA SER A 187 10.28 -2.93 26.43
C SER A 187 9.17 -3.45 25.51
N MET A 188 9.48 -3.73 24.24
CA MET A 188 8.51 -4.13 23.20
C MET A 188 8.27 -5.65 23.11
N LEU A 189 9.01 -6.48 23.84
CA LEU A 189 9.01 -7.95 23.75
C LEU A 189 7.67 -8.66 24.02
N ARG A 190 6.57 -7.93 24.28
CA ARG A 190 5.19 -8.47 24.43
C ARG A 190 4.09 -7.51 23.96
N ILE A 191 4.47 -6.42 23.29
CA ILE A 191 3.55 -5.38 22.82
C ILE A 191 3.32 -5.62 21.33
N CYS A 192 2.05 -5.66 20.92
CA CYS A 192 1.65 -5.68 19.53
C CYS A 192 1.00 -4.31 19.26
N PRO A 193 1.80 -3.30 18.89
CA PRO A 193 1.31 -1.94 18.79
C PRO A 193 0.35 -1.80 17.62
N LEU A 194 -0.73 -1.05 17.84
CA LEU A 194 -1.59 -0.58 16.78
C LEU A 194 -0.97 0.67 16.17
N MET A 195 -0.81 0.63 14.86
CA MET A 195 -0.16 1.65 14.05
C MET A 195 -1.09 2.05 12.91
N GLN A 196 -0.79 3.20 12.31
CA GLN A 196 -1.45 3.65 11.10
C GLN A 196 -0.45 4.27 10.13
N VAL A 197 -0.87 4.42 8.88
CA VAL A 197 -0.30 5.42 7.97
C VAL A 197 -0.98 6.76 8.25
N ASP A 198 -0.21 7.81 8.56
CA ASP A 198 -0.73 9.16 8.85
C ASP A 198 -1.08 9.96 7.58
N SER A 199 -1.56 11.20 7.75
CA SER A 199 -1.88 12.08 6.61
C SER A 199 -0.66 12.49 5.77
N ASP A 200 0.54 12.50 6.35
CA ASP A 200 1.81 12.69 5.63
C ASP A 200 2.26 11.43 4.85
N GLY A 201 1.61 10.29 5.11
CA GLY A 201 1.94 9.01 4.51
C GLY A 201 3.07 8.27 5.24
N LYS A 202 3.35 8.60 6.51
CA LYS A 202 4.37 7.99 7.37
C LYS A 202 3.75 6.95 8.29
N LEU A 203 4.56 6.02 8.79
CA LEU A 203 4.14 5.01 9.76
C LEU A 203 4.22 5.57 11.18
N VAL A 204 3.10 5.57 11.91
CA VAL A 204 3.04 6.11 13.28
C VAL A 204 2.40 5.10 14.24
N VAL A 205 3.00 5.00 15.43
CA VAL A 205 2.45 4.21 16.53
C VAL A 205 1.34 5.01 17.22
N ARG A 206 0.12 4.47 17.23
CA ARG A 206 -1.05 5.12 17.84
C ARG A 206 -1.36 4.58 19.23
N GLN A 207 -1.25 3.26 19.41
CA GLN A 207 -1.57 2.62 20.68
C GLN A 207 -0.64 1.45 20.98
N LYS A 208 -0.19 1.35 22.23
CA LYS A 208 0.55 0.17 22.73
C LYS A 208 -0.47 -0.85 23.25
N VAL A 209 -0.75 -1.89 22.46
CA VAL A 209 -1.70 -2.94 22.83
C VAL A 209 -0.95 -4.22 23.20
N HIS A 210 -1.44 -4.95 24.19
CA HIS A 210 -0.85 -6.21 24.64
C HIS A 210 -1.71 -7.40 24.19
N GLY A 211 -1.16 -8.22 23.30
CA GLY A 211 -1.77 -9.46 22.81
C GLY A 211 -2.59 -9.31 21.53
N LYS A 212 -2.44 -10.29 20.63
CA LYS A 212 -3.03 -10.33 19.28
C LYS A 212 -4.54 -10.10 19.27
N ARG A 213 -5.30 -10.84 20.11
CA ARG A 213 -6.76 -10.70 20.19
C ARG A 213 -7.21 -9.28 20.55
N LYS A 214 -6.45 -8.55 21.38
CA LYS A 214 -6.80 -7.18 21.76
C LYS A 214 -6.48 -6.20 20.64
N VAL A 215 -5.34 -6.35 19.96
CA VAL A 215 -4.97 -5.44 18.86
C VAL A 215 -5.86 -5.63 17.63
N ILE A 216 -6.28 -6.86 17.34
CA ILE A 216 -7.25 -7.15 16.26
C ILE A 216 -8.56 -6.40 16.53
N ARG A 217 -9.10 -6.48 17.75
CA ARG A 217 -10.29 -5.70 18.12
C ARG A 217 -10.06 -4.20 18.02
N ALA A 218 -8.96 -3.69 18.58
CA ALA A 218 -8.62 -2.28 18.51
C ALA A 218 -8.47 -1.78 17.05
N MET A 219 -7.98 -2.63 16.14
CA MET A 219 -7.88 -2.30 14.72
C MET A 219 -9.26 -2.19 14.06
N VAL A 220 -10.18 -3.12 14.34
CA VAL A 220 -11.55 -3.04 13.81
C VAL A 220 -12.34 -1.89 14.45
N GLU A 221 -12.11 -1.59 15.73
CA GLU A 221 -12.67 -0.40 16.40
C GLU A 221 -12.30 0.90 15.67
N LYS A 222 -11.12 0.98 15.05
CA LYS A 222 -10.74 2.12 14.21
C LYS A 222 -11.50 2.20 12.91
N MET A 223 -11.87 1.06 12.33
CA MET A 223 -12.81 1.04 11.22
C MET A 223 -14.20 1.52 11.68
N GLU A 224 -14.69 1.10 12.84
CA GLU A 224 -15.98 1.57 13.39
C GLU A 224 -16.01 3.09 13.60
N GLU A 225 -14.89 3.68 14.02
CA GLU A 225 -14.77 5.12 14.27
C GLU A 225 -14.74 5.96 12.98
N TYR A 226 -14.12 5.42 11.93
CA TYR A 226 -13.73 6.21 10.76
C TYR A 226 -14.34 5.76 9.44
N ALA A 227 -14.91 4.56 9.33
CA ALA A 227 -15.49 4.05 8.09
C ALA A 227 -16.54 5.01 7.53
N GLU A 228 -16.52 5.19 6.22
CA GLU A 228 -17.52 5.98 5.53
C GLU A 228 -18.89 5.32 5.70
N ASN A 229 -19.92 6.10 6.03
CA ASN A 229 -21.26 5.61 6.33
C ASN A 229 -21.34 4.61 7.52
N GLY A 230 -20.30 4.53 8.36
CA GLY A 230 -20.32 3.71 9.59
C GLY A 230 -20.62 2.24 9.30
N TYR A 231 -21.56 1.63 10.04
CA TYR A 231 -21.91 0.21 9.85
C TYR A 231 -22.64 -0.10 8.54
N ASP A 232 -23.14 0.92 7.83
CA ASP A 232 -23.69 0.79 6.47
C ASP A 232 -22.60 0.88 5.39
N TYR A 233 -21.34 0.66 5.77
CA TYR A 233 -20.19 0.64 4.87
C TYR A 233 -20.40 -0.31 3.69
N ASN A 234 -20.32 0.25 2.48
CA ASN A 234 -20.64 -0.44 1.23
C ASN A 234 -19.52 -0.31 0.19
N TRP A 235 -18.28 -0.27 0.66
CA TRP A 235 -17.07 -0.23 -0.19
C TRP A 235 -16.25 -1.52 -0.06
N LYS A 236 -15.24 -1.65 -0.92
CA LYS A 236 -14.29 -2.75 -0.86
C LYS A 236 -13.40 -2.60 0.37
N ILE A 237 -12.93 -3.74 0.89
CA ILE A 237 -11.97 -3.84 1.99
C ILE A 237 -10.87 -4.77 1.53
N PHE A 238 -9.63 -4.32 1.69
CA PHE A 238 -8.46 -5.17 1.54
C PHE A 238 -7.82 -5.42 2.90
N ILE A 239 -7.27 -6.61 3.06
CA ILE A 239 -6.40 -6.97 4.18
C ILE A 239 -5.10 -7.48 3.58
N SER A 240 -3.97 -7.15 4.19
CA SER A 240 -2.69 -7.74 3.80
C SER A 240 -2.00 -8.36 5.00
N HIS A 241 -1.22 -9.42 4.76
CA HIS A 241 -0.43 -10.07 5.81
C HIS A 241 0.98 -10.45 5.36
N SER A 242 1.92 -10.49 6.31
CA SER A 242 3.27 -11.03 6.09
C SER A 242 3.43 -12.37 6.79
N ASN A 243 3.11 -13.47 6.09
CA ASN A 243 3.20 -14.84 6.64
C ASN A 243 2.41 -15.08 7.95
N CYS A 244 1.21 -14.50 8.08
CA CYS A 244 0.34 -14.68 9.25
C CYS A 244 -1.15 -14.71 8.86
N LEU A 245 -1.50 -15.58 7.89
CA LEU A 245 -2.86 -15.69 7.34
C LEU A 245 -3.92 -15.91 8.43
N GLU A 246 -3.65 -16.71 9.46
CA GLU A 246 -4.60 -16.93 10.57
C GLU A 246 -4.98 -15.64 11.30
N ASP A 247 -4.04 -14.71 11.48
CA ASP A 247 -4.31 -13.42 12.11
C ASP A 247 -5.13 -12.51 11.16
N ALA A 248 -4.87 -12.58 9.85
CA ALA A 248 -5.64 -11.87 8.84
C ALA A 248 -7.08 -12.39 8.70
N ASP A 249 -7.27 -13.71 8.76
CA ASP A 249 -8.59 -14.33 8.77
C ASP A 249 -9.37 -13.96 10.03
N ALA A 250 -8.70 -13.85 11.19
CA ALA A 250 -9.33 -13.37 12.41
C ALA A 250 -9.79 -11.91 12.31
N VAL A 251 -9.02 -11.05 11.64
CA VAL A 251 -9.43 -9.67 11.33
C VAL A 251 -10.62 -9.67 10.38
N LYS A 252 -10.53 -10.43 9.29
CA LYS A 252 -11.60 -10.55 8.28
C LYS A 252 -12.92 -10.97 8.92
N ALA A 253 -12.90 -12.03 9.74
CA ALA A 253 -14.09 -12.53 10.40
C ALA A 253 -14.74 -11.46 11.30
N LEU A 254 -13.94 -10.70 12.04
CA LEU A 254 -14.44 -9.63 12.90
C LEU A 254 -15.00 -8.44 12.09
N VAL A 255 -14.41 -8.13 10.93
CA VAL A 255 -14.95 -7.10 10.03
C VAL A 255 -16.27 -7.57 9.41
N GLU A 256 -16.35 -8.81 8.91
CA GLU A 256 -17.59 -9.38 8.34
C GLU A 256 -18.72 -9.48 9.37
N GLU A 257 -18.39 -9.72 10.65
CA GLU A 257 -19.36 -9.69 11.76
C GLU A 257 -19.95 -8.29 11.96
N LYS A 258 -19.11 -7.24 11.92
CA LYS A 258 -19.51 -5.86 12.24
C LYS A 258 -20.04 -5.06 11.05
N PHE A 259 -19.58 -5.36 9.84
CA PHE A 259 -19.90 -4.64 8.60
C PHE A 259 -20.46 -5.63 7.57
N PRO A 260 -21.75 -6.01 7.66
CA PRO A 260 -22.33 -7.05 6.81
C PRO A 260 -22.54 -6.61 5.34
N ASN A 261 -22.47 -5.31 5.05
CA ASN A 261 -22.87 -4.71 3.77
C ASN A 261 -21.70 -4.32 2.86
N THR A 262 -20.49 -4.86 3.09
CA THR A 262 -19.30 -4.53 2.29
C THR A 262 -19.49 -4.81 0.79
N LYS A 263 -18.82 -4.04 -0.07
CA LYS A 263 -18.85 -4.26 -1.52
C LYS A 263 -18.06 -5.51 -1.90
N GLY A 264 -18.77 -6.62 -2.06
CA GLY A 264 -18.15 -7.91 -2.37
C GLY A 264 -17.39 -8.49 -1.18
N LYS A 265 -16.58 -9.53 -1.45
CA LYS A 265 -15.80 -10.22 -0.42
C LYS A 265 -14.55 -9.44 -0.04
N ILE A 266 -14.20 -9.46 1.25
CA ILE A 266 -12.91 -8.97 1.73
C ILE A 266 -11.80 -9.80 1.07
N THR A 267 -10.88 -9.11 0.40
CA THR A 267 -9.75 -9.74 -0.30
C THR A 267 -8.51 -9.65 0.57
N ILE A 268 -7.84 -10.79 0.74
CA ILE A 268 -6.59 -10.89 1.51
C ILE A 268 -5.43 -11.02 0.53
N PHE A 269 -4.41 -10.18 0.70
CA PHE A 269 -3.17 -10.20 -0.07
C PHE A 269 -1.96 -10.53 0.81
N ASN A 270 -0.89 -11.04 0.18
CA ASN A 270 0.41 -11.05 0.84
C ASN A 270 1.00 -9.64 0.79
N ILE A 271 1.62 -9.20 1.88
CA ILE A 271 2.55 -8.07 1.85
C ILE A 271 3.74 -8.49 0.99
N GLY A 272 4.07 -7.70 -0.04
CA GLY A 272 5.11 -7.98 -1.03
C GLY A 272 6.52 -7.86 -0.43
N PRO A 273 7.56 -8.35 -1.12
CA PRO A 273 8.93 -8.38 -0.60
C PRO A 273 9.50 -6.98 -0.32
N VAL A 274 9.13 -5.96 -1.09
CA VAL A 274 9.60 -4.58 -0.87
C VAL A 274 9.09 -4.02 0.45
N ILE A 275 7.80 -4.20 0.75
CA ILE A 275 7.23 -3.76 2.04
C ILE A 275 7.68 -4.71 3.15
N GLY A 276 7.60 -6.02 2.89
CA GLY A 276 7.96 -7.12 3.79
C GLY A 276 9.38 -7.04 4.33
N ALA A 277 10.34 -6.58 3.54
CA ALA A 277 11.72 -6.36 3.97
C ALA A 277 11.84 -5.40 5.16
N HIS A 278 10.91 -4.44 5.30
CA HIS A 278 10.87 -3.47 6.40
C HIS A 278 9.85 -3.83 7.47
N THR A 279 8.77 -4.53 7.15
CA THR A 279 7.76 -4.89 8.15
C THR A 279 8.07 -6.19 8.88
N GLY A 280 8.82 -7.10 8.24
CA GLY A 280 9.03 -8.46 8.71
C GLY A 280 7.76 -9.32 8.68
N PRO A 281 7.89 -10.62 9.03
CA PRO A 281 6.74 -11.50 9.21
C PRO A 281 5.89 -11.11 10.43
N GLY A 282 4.60 -11.46 10.41
CA GLY A 282 3.67 -11.23 11.52
C GLY A 282 2.98 -9.86 11.51
N THR A 283 2.96 -9.17 10.38
CA THR A 283 2.22 -7.91 10.18
C THR A 283 0.87 -8.19 9.54
N VAL A 284 -0.20 -7.58 10.05
CA VAL A 284 -1.52 -7.56 9.39
C VAL A 284 -1.96 -6.11 9.25
N THR A 285 -2.49 -5.76 8.08
CA THR A 285 -3.02 -4.43 7.78
C THR A 285 -4.44 -4.53 7.27
N LEU A 286 -5.32 -3.65 7.76
CA LEU A 286 -6.69 -3.44 7.31
C LEU A 286 -6.79 -2.12 6.54
N PHE A 287 -7.37 -2.18 5.34
CA PHE A 287 -7.55 -1.04 4.43
C PHE A 287 -9.03 -0.81 4.10
N PHE A 288 -9.51 0.41 4.29
CA PHE A 288 -10.91 0.79 4.08
C PHE A 288 -11.03 2.29 3.74
N TRP A 289 -12.17 2.69 3.17
CA TRP A 289 -12.53 4.08 2.91
C TRP A 289 -13.19 4.71 4.15
N GLY A 290 -12.88 5.96 4.44
CA GLY A 290 -13.36 6.60 5.66
C GLY A 290 -13.17 8.10 5.69
N LYS A 291 -13.38 8.70 6.86
CA LYS A 291 -13.15 10.13 7.09
C LYS A 291 -11.72 10.52 6.71
N ASN A 292 -11.53 11.74 6.21
CA ASN A 292 -10.22 12.23 5.81
C ASN A 292 -9.23 12.25 7.00
N ARG A 293 -8.09 11.55 6.86
CA ARG A 293 -7.08 11.43 7.94
C ARG A 293 -6.51 12.77 8.39
N ALA A 294 -6.34 13.74 7.50
CA ALA A 294 -5.79 15.04 7.88
C ALA A 294 -6.76 15.83 8.79
N GLU A 295 -8.07 15.62 8.63
CA GLU A 295 -9.09 16.23 9.49
C GLU A 295 -9.15 15.53 10.86
N ILE A 296 -9.02 14.21 10.89
CA ILE A 296 -8.93 13.44 12.13
C ILE A 296 -7.71 13.91 12.95
N GLU A 297 -6.55 14.02 12.31
CA GLU A 297 -5.28 14.34 12.98
C GLU A 297 -5.20 15.77 13.50
N LYS A 298 -5.90 16.73 12.87
CA LYS A 298 -6.00 18.11 13.40
C LYS A 298 -6.81 18.19 14.69
N ASN A 299 -7.67 17.21 14.96
CA ASN A 299 -8.58 17.19 16.10
C ASN A 299 -8.15 16.21 17.21
N ALA A 300 -7.00 15.54 17.04
CA ALA A 300 -6.45 14.51 17.94
C ALA A 300 -5.32 15.05 18.81
#